data_AF-A0A9D4WIZ5-F1
#
_entry.id   AF-A0A9D4WIZ5-F1
#
_cell.length_a   1.000
_cell.length_b   1.000
_cell.length_c   1.000
_cell.angle_alpha   90.00
_cell.angle_beta   90.00
_cell.angle_gamma   90.00
#
_symmetry.space_group_name_H-M   'P 1'
#
loop_
_entity.id
_entity.type
_entity.pdbx_description
1 polymer ?
#
loop_
_entity_poly.entity_id
_entity_poly.type
_entity_poly.pdbx_seq_one_letter_code
_entity_poly.pdbx_strand_id
1 'polypeptide(L)'
;MKDAHCKKRYPKQFLDETRQGTDSYPEYRRSFDESVSLEICSSIKSIKYLYKYVYKGPDRVAMEVHKGSYMNEVQQYVDARWICAPEALWKIFRFTFYRLYPSVERLHIHLPNRHQVRFYDHQQIAYVLNNERNSKTMLTQFFALNLRDPHARKYMYREIPEHYCWNKRDMEWHHRRSTRKVIGRIYTVSPSEGDKFYLRLLLSHVTGPTIWEYLLTNNGMTFSIFKKSAEDRGFLETDHSIRDCLVEVTSLRMPYSLRRLFVTILIFCEPTDVRGLWNEFFTHMVEDYQIANNVVESDLTNMLLKDLNELLNLHGKKIEDYDLPSLPPNAIDRGAVPSIIQEELAIDIPNEDIESIAKLNNDQMIAFNTIMNVIVQKHSGVFFVDGPGGTGKTFLYRTLMASLRSRGEIVLATASSGIAATLLPGGRTAHSRFKIPIDIQPSSICGIQKQKDLANLIRVAATIIWDEAPMTNKNCLEALDRSLQDICSNNAPFGGKVLIMGGGGGGFSSSSSYCKKRY
;
A
#
# COMPACT_ATOMS: atom_id res chain seq x y z
N MET A 1 -31.66 29.64 -16.41
CA MET A 1 -32.26 30.90 -16.92
C MET A 1 -33.76 30.69 -17.06
N LYS A 2 -34.55 31.75 -16.97
CA LYS A 2 -35.98 31.74 -17.29
C LYS A 2 -36.22 32.94 -18.20
N ASP A 3 -36.91 32.73 -19.33
CA ASP A 3 -37.21 33.77 -20.32
C ASP A 3 -35.96 34.55 -20.77
N ALA A 4 -34.92 33.82 -21.18
CA ALA A 4 -33.61 34.35 -21.64
C ALA A 4 -32.84 35.24 -20.64
N HIS A 5 -33.30 35.37 -19.39
CA HIS A 5 -32.61 36.13 -18.35
C HIS A 5 -32.16 35.24 -17.18
N CYS A 6 -31.01 35.61 -16.59
CA CYS A 6 -30.51 34.95 -15.39
C CYS A 6 -31.39 35.31 -14.19
N LYS A 7 -32.06 34.31 -13.59
CA LYS A 7 -32.90 34.48 -12.38
C LYS A 7 -32.16 35.12 -11.20
N LYS A 8 -30.83 35.04 -11.18
CA LYS A 8 -29.95 35.63 -10.16
C LYS A 8 -29.29 36.95 -10.62
N ARG A 9 -29.77 37.54 -11.72
CA ARG A 9 -29.33 38.84 -12.27
C ARG A 9 -27.80 38.94 -12.46
N TYR A 10 -27.19 37.90 -13.03
CA TYR A 10 -25.79 37.95 -13.42
C TYR A 10 -25.63 38.48 -14.86
N PRO A 11 -24.58 39.28 -15.12
CA PRO A 11 -23.62 39.79 -14.14
C PRO A 11 -24.24 40.86 -13.22
N LYS A 12 -23.95 40.80 -11.91
CA LYS A 12 -24.34 41.84 -10.94
C LYS A 12 -23.58 43.14 -11.26
N GLN A 13 -24.18 44.29 -10.97
CA GLN A 13 -23.48 45.57 -11.02
C GLN A 13 -22.31 45.59 -10.02
N PHE A 14 -21.18 46.17 -10.42
CA PHE A 14 -19.98 46.25 -9.61
C PHE A 14 -20.14 47.25 -8.45
N LEU A 15 -19.45 47.00 -7.34
CA LEU A 15 -19.46 47.86 -6.14
C LEU A 15 -18.14 48.60 -5.98
N ASP A 16 -18.23 49.81 -5.41
CA ASP A 16 -17.07 50.67 -5.14
C ASP A 16 -16.26 50.24 -3.92
N GLU A 17 -16.75 49.34 -3.06
CA GLU A 17 -16.03 48.81 -1.89
C GLU A 17 -16.40 47.35 -1.62
N THR A 18 -15.45 46.56 -1.13
CA THR A 18 -15.70 45.15 -0.77
C THR A 18 -16.53 45.10 0.50
N ARG A 19 -17.71 44.47 0.44
CA ARG A 19 -18.64 44.33 1.57
C ARG A 19 -18.86 42.87 1.92
N GLN A 20 -19.04 42.58 3.20
CA GLN A 20 -19.36 41.24 3.67
C GLN A 20 -20.87 41.01 3.49
N GLY A 21 -21.25 40.03 2.65
CA GLY A 21 -22.65 39.70 2.40
C GLY A 21 -23.35 39.07 3.61
N THR A 22 -24.69 39.05 3.58
CA THR A 22 -25.54 38.41 4.60
C THR A 22 -25.58 36.89 4.47
N ASP A 23 -25.22 36.35 3.30
CA ASP A 23 -24.79 34.98 3.09
C ASP A 23 -23.26 34.92 3.04
N SER A 24 -22.66 33.72 3.11
CA SER A 24 -21.22 33.50 3.33
C SER A 24 -20.27 33.99 2.20
N TYR A 25 -20.73 34.92 1.36
CA TYR A 25 -20.09 35.44 0.17
C TYR A 25 -19.81 36.95 0.31
N PRO A 26 -18.54 37.38 0.27
CA PRO A 26 -18.22 38.81 0.16
C PRO A 26 -18.54 39.32 -1.25
N GLU A 27 -19.04 40.55 -1.36
CA GLU A 27 -19.20 41.27 -2.63
C GLU A 27 -17.97 42.18 -2.83
N TYR A 28 -17.19 41.98 -3.89
CA TYR A 28 -15.85 42.56 -4.04
C TYR A 28 -15.80 43.82 -4.93
N ARG A 29 -14.95 44.78 -4.56
CA ARG A 29 -14.57 45.94 -5.40
C ARG A 29 -13.65 45.51 -6.54
N ARG A 30 -13.82 46.08 -7.74
CA ARG A 30 -12.84 45.96 -8.84
C ARG A 30 -11.81 47.09 -8.73
N SER A 31 -10.52 46.73 -8.69
CA SER A 31 -9.42 47.70 -8.90
C SER A 31 -9.25 47.90 -10.42
N PHE A 32 -9.22 49.16 -10.85
CA PHE A 32 -8.82 49.54 -12.20
C PHE A 32 -7.29 49.49 -12.26
N ASP A 33 -6.73 48.47 -12.92
CA ASP A 33 -5.63 48.70 -13.87
C ASP A 33 -5.34 47.44 -14.72
N GLU A 34 -5.06 47.70 -16.00
CA GLU A 34 -4.72 46.71 -17.01
C GLU A 34 -3.25 46.28 -16.86
N SER A 35 -2.96 45.40 -15.91
CA SER A 35 -1.86 44.43 -16.00
C SER A 35 -1.87 43.51 -14.80
N VAL A 36 -2.19 42.24 -15.05
CA VAL A 36 -2.05 41.07 -14.15
C VAL A 36 -2.44 41.31 -12.68
N SER A 37 -3.67 40.93 -12.33
CA SER A 37 -4.13 40.85 -10.95
C SER A 37 -3.32 39.79 -10.18
N LEU A 38 -2.35 40.21 -9.36
CA LEU A 38 -1.73 39.33 -8.37
C LEU A 38 -2.56 39.37 -7.08
N GLU A 39 -3.35 38.34 -6.83
CA GLU A 39 -4.12 38.18 -5.60
C GLU A 39 -3.27 37.57 -4.48
N ILE A 40 -2.99 38.33 -3.41
CA ILE A 40 -2.42 37.77 -2.18
C ILE A 40 -3.57 37.23 -1.32
N CYS A 41 -3.75 35.91 -1.32
CA CYS A 41 -4.71 35.21 -0.46
C CYS A 41 -4.22 35.18 1.00
N SER A 42 -4.75 36.06 1.86
CA SER A 42 -4.40 36.11 3.30
C SER A 42 -5.26 35.21 4.20
N SER A 43 -6.28 34.53 3.67
CA SER A 43 -7.17 33.66 4.46
C SER A 43 -7.06 32.19 4.05
N ILE A 44 -6.91 31.32 5.06
CA ILE A 44 -6.95 29.85 4.91
C ILE A 44 -8.24 29.40 4.22
N LYS A 45 -9.36 30.12 4.38
CA LYS A 45 -10.63 29.80 3.69
C LYS A 45 -10.55 30.07 2.18
N SER A 46 -9.86 31.12 1.77
CA SER A 46 -9.67 31.49 0.35
C SER A 46 -8.75 30.50 -0.36
N ILE A 47 -7.68 30.07 0.33
CA ILE A 47 -6.80 28.99 -0.15
C ILE A 47 -7.61 27.70 -0.29
N LYS A 48 -8.40 27.31 0.72
CA LYS A 48 -9.28 26.13 0.63
C LYS A 48 -10.28 26.20 -0.52
N TYR A 49 -10.78 27.39 -0.85
CA TYR A 49 -11.70 27.59 -1.99
C TYR A 49 -11.01 27.35 -3.34
N LEU A 50 -9.82 27.90 -3.56
CA LEU A 50 -9.04 27.72 -4.79
C LEU A 50 -8.68 26.25 -5.00
N TYR A 51 -8.18 25.59 -3.95
CA TYR A 51 -7.87 24.16 -3.99
C TYR A 51 -9.13 23.30 -4.18
N LYS A 52 -10.29 23.69 -3.64
CA LYS A 52 -11.55 22.99 -3.88
C LYS A 52 -11.92 22.91 -5.36
N TYR A 53 -11.60 23.90 -6.19
CA TYR A 53 -11.94 23.90 -7.62
C TYR A 53 -10.85 23.30 -8.51
N VAL A 54 -9.58 23.46 -8.16
CA VAL A 54 -8.46 22.82 -8.87
C VAL A 54 -8.44 21.30 -8.62
N TYR A 55 -8.81 20.86 -7.42
CA TYR A 55 -8.86 19.46 -7.02
C TYR A 55 -10.28 18.89 -6.94
N LYS A 56 -11.30 19.69 -7.29
CA LYS A 56 -12.60 19.12 -7.67
C LYS A 56 -12.32 18.34 -8.95
N GLY A 57 -12.16 17.03 -8.83
CA GLY A 57 -12.29 16.15 -9.98
C GLY A 57 -13.59 16.44 -10.73
N PRO A 58 -13.74 15.95 -11.98
CA PRO A 58 -14.94 16.19 -12.77
C PRO A 58 -16.21 15.89 -11.94
N ASP A 59 -17.20 16.79 -12.00
CA ASP A 59 -18.46 16.61 -11.28
C ASP A 59 -19.05 15.24 -11.66
N ARG A 60 -19.20 14.38 -10.65
CA ARG A 60 -19.74 13.03 -10.85
C ARG A 60 -21.26 13.12 -10.86
N VAL A 61 -21.87 12.89 -12.02
CA VAL A 61 -23.30 12.63 -12.14
C VAL A 61 -23.53 11.15 -11.84
N ALA A 62 -24.42 10.84 -10.91
CA ALA A 62 -24.99 9.51 -10.77
C ALA A 62 -26.06 9.36 -11.86
N MET A 63 -25.82 8.49 -12.83
CA MET A 63 -26.78 8.14 -13.89
C MET A 63 -27.30 6.74 -13.60
N GLU A 64 -28.63 6.59 -13.49
CA GLU A 64 -29.27 5.27 -13.38
C GLU A 64 -29.61 4.77 -14.78
N VAL A 65 -29.05 3.62 -15.17
CA VAL A 65 -29.21 3.04 -16.50
C VAL A 65 -30.35 2.01 -16.45
N HIS A 66 -31.44 2.27 -17.16
CA HIS A 66 -32.54 1.31 -17.30
C HIS A 66 -32.14 0.18 -18.26
N LYS A 67 -32.40 -1.07 -17.86
CA LYS A 67 -32.21 -2.27 -18.70
C LYS A 67 -33.29 -2.34 -19.78
N GLY A 68 -33.02 -1.78 -20.95
CA GLY A 68 -33.73 -2.12 -22.19
C GLY A 68 -33.22 -3.43 -22.79
N SER A 69 -34.04 -4.10 -23.62
CA SER A 69 -33.78 -5.44 -24.20
C SER A 69 -32.66 -5.50 -25.24
N TYR A 70 -31.98 -4.40 -25.54
CA TYR A 70 -30.85 -4.34 -26.47
C TYR A 70 -29.68 -3.58 -25.83
N MET A 71 -28.62 -4.33 -25.47
CA MET A 71 -27.40 -3.79 -24.85
C MET A 71 -26.39 -3.37 -25.93
N ASN A 72 -26.28 -2.07 -26.22
CA ASN A 72 -25.19 -1.52 -27.02
C ASN A 72 -24.17 -0.83 -26.10
N GLU A 73 -23.23 -1.63 -25.60
CA GLU A 73 -22.19 -1.22 -24.65
C GLU A 73 -21.30 -0.08 -25.17
N VAL A 74 -21.07 -0.02 -26.50
CA VAL A 74 -20.25 1.03 -27.13
C VAL A 74 -20.95 2.38 -27.10
N GLN A 75 -22.25 2.42 -27.40
CA GLN A 75 -23.04 3.65 -27.32
C GLN A 75 -23.14 4.13 -25.87
N GLN A 76 -23.34 3.21 -24.92
CA GLN A 76 -23.38 3.50 -23.49
C GLN A 76 -22.05 4.07 -22.95
N TYR A 77 -20.90 3.60 -23.44
CA TYR A 77 -19.59 4.15 -23.09
C TYR A 77 -19.37 5.57 -23.66
N VAL A 78 -19.95 5.88 -24.83
CA VAL A 78 -19.86 7.20 -25.47
C VAL A 78 -20.76 8.23 -24.78
N ASP A 79 -21.97 7.83 -24.37
CA ASP A 79 -22.96 8.74 -23.76
C ASP A 79 -22.60 9.17 -22.32
N ALA A 80 -21.70 8.44 -21.64
CA ALA A 80 -21.28 8.73 -20.27
C ALA A 80 -20.14 9.77 -20.15
N ARG A 81 -19.64 10.32 -21.26
CA ARG A 81 -18.43 11.17 -21.25
C ARG A 81 -18.78 12.65 -21.17
N TRP A 82 -18.88 13.19 -19.96
CA TRP A 82 -19.02 14.63 -19.76
C TRP A 82 -17.69 15.36 -20.04
N ILE A 83 -17.76 16.37 -20.89
CA ILE A 83 -16.63 17.19 -21.31
C ILE A 83 -16.88 18.62 -20.79
N CYS A 84 -15.91 19.24 -20.12
CA CYS A 84 -16.08 20.59 -19.61
C CYS A 84 -16.20 21.61 -20.75
N ALA A 85 -16.89 22.73 -20.52
CA ALA A 85 -17.14 23.74 -21.57
C ALA A 85 -15.86 24.22 -22.31
N PRO A 86 -14.70 24.41 -21.63
CA PRO A 86 -13.44 24.71 -22.32
C PRO A 86 -12.96 23.59 -23.26
N GLU A 87 -13.02 22.33 -22.85
CA GLU A 87 -12.61 21.18 -23.68
C GLU A 87 -13.56 20.99 -24.87
N ALA A 88 -14.86 21.25 -24.69
CA ALA A 88 -15.85 21.19 -25.78
C ALA A 88 -15.59 22.24 -26.86
N LEU A 89 -15.31 23.50 -26.48
CA LEU A 89 -14.92 24.58 -27.40
C LEU A 89 -13.66 24.19 -28.19
N TRP A 90 -12.65 23.65 -27.51
CA TRP A 90 -11.41 23.20 -28.14
C TRP A 90 -11.64 22.08 -29.18
N LYS A 91 -12.65 21.21 -28.96
CA LYS A 91 -13.03 20.12 -29.90
C LYS A 91 -13.75 20.69 -31.11
N ILE A 92 -14.70 21.61 -30.88
CA ILE A 92 -15.47 22.27 -31.94
C ILE A 92 -14.56 22.99 -32.92
N PHE A 93 -13.53 23.68 -32.40
CA PHE A 93 -12.55 24.38 -33.23
C PHE A 93 -11.43 23.48 -33.80
N ARG A 94 -11.47 22.17 -33.57
CA ARG A 94 -10.47 21.19 -34.02
C ARG A 94 -9.03 21.54 -33.65
N PHE A 95 -8.84 22.23 -32.53
CA PHE A 95 -7.50 22.49 -32.02
C PHE A 95 -6.85 21.19 -31.56
N THR A 96 -5.53 21.09 -31.73
CA THR A 96 -4.79 19.91 -31.28
C THR A 96 -4.76 19.90 -29.74
N PHE A 97 -5.43 18.92 -29.11
CA PHE A 97 -5.52 18.81 -27.64
C PHE A 97 -4.18 18.58 -26.97
N TYR A 98 -3.38 17.71 -27.58
CA TYR A 98 -2.05 17.37 -27.14
C TYR A 98 -1.30 16.83 -28.35
N ARG A 99 0.01 17.13 -28.41
CA ARG A 99 0.93 16.39 -29.26
C ARG A 99 1.76 15.53 -28.32
N LEU A 100 1.67 14.21 -28.47
CA LEU A 100 2.57 13.29 -27.77
C LEU A 100 3.94 13.41 -28.43
N TYR A 101 4.83 14.18 -27.81
CA TYR A 101 6.23 14.30 -28.19
C TYR A 101 7.12 13.93 -27.00
N PRO A 102 8.05 12.98 -27.16
CA PRO A 102 8.24 12.13 -28.35
C PRO A 102 7.12 11.09 -28.50
N SER A 103 6.93 10.57 -29.71
CA SER A 103 6.02 9.43 -29.92
C SER A 103 6.60 8.19 -29.24
N VAL A 104 5.76 7.29 -28.74
CA VAL A 104 6.20 6.06 -28.06
C VAL A 104 5.70 4.85 -28.83
N GLU A 105 6.62 4.03 -29.33
CA GLU A 105 6.32 2.76 -30.00
C GLU A 105 6.39 1.62 -28.98
N ARG A 106 5.30 0.87 -28.82
CA ARG A 106 5.22 -0.21 -27.83
C ARG A 106 5.73 -1.52 -28.43
N LEU A 107 6.81 -2.03 -27.85
CA LEU A 107 7.50 -3.23 -28.33
C LEU A 107 7.04 -4.45 -27.53
N HIS A 108 6.48 -5.42 -28.25
CA HIS A 108 6.02 -6.68 -27.67
C HIS A 108 7.21 -7.57 -27.30
N ILE A 109 7.01 -8.37 -26.26
CA ILE A 109 7.99 -9.34 -25.76
C ILE A 109 7.28 -10.67 -25.44
N HIS A 110 7.91 -11.76 -25.84
CA HIS A 110 7.47 -13.12 -25.60
C HIS A 110 8.68 -14.06 -25.60
N LEU A 111 8.55 -15.21 -24.94
CA LEU A 111 9.53 -16.29 -25.03
C LEU A 111 9.49 -16.96 -26.42
N PRO A 112 10.52 -17.74 -26.80
CA PRO A 112 10.51 -18.54 -28.02
C PRO A 112 9.21 -19.35 -28.15
N ASN A 113 8.54 -19.23 -29.30
CA ASN A 113 7.27 -19.92 -29.60
C ASN A 113 6.11 -19.67 -28.62
N ARG A 114 6.17 -18.61 -27.79
CA ARG A 114 5.08 -18.21 -26.87
C ARG A 114 4.46 -16.85 -27.21
N HIS A 115 4.44 -16.48 -28.48
CA HIS A 115 3.76 -15.27 -28.93
C HIS A 115 2.25 -15.51 -29.08
N GLN A 116 1.47 -14.45 -28.87
CA GLN A 116 0.02 -14.52 -29.02
C GLN A 116 -0.36 -14.46 -30.51
N VAL A 117 -1.14 -15.44 -30.98
CA VAL A 117 -1.74 -15.46 -32.32
C VAL A 117 -3.25 -15.25 -32.18
N ARG A 118 -3.81 -14.38 -33.02
CA ARG A 118 -5.26 -14.15 -33.09
C ARG A 118 -5.81 -14.86 -34.32
N PHE A 119 -6.87 -15.62 -34.12
CA PHE A 119 -7.58 -16.35 -35.18
C PHE A 119 -9.09 -16.29 -34.90
N TYR A 120 -9.88 -16.59 -35.91
CA TYR A 120 -11.34 -16.68 -35.78
C TYR A 120 -11.76 -18.11 -35.44
N ASP A 121 -12.88 -18.27 -34.75
CA ASP A 121 -13.38 -19.57 -34.27
C ASP A 121 -13.57 -20.61 -35.38
N HIS A 122 -13.81 -20.16 -36.62
CA HIS A 122 -13.99 -21.03 -37.78
C HIS A 122 -12.68 -21.49 -38.45
N GLN A 123 -11.53 -20.99 -38.01
CA GLN A 123 -10.22 -21.33 -38.61
C GLN A 123 -9.61 -22.57 -37.95
N GLN A 124 -9.09 -23.48 -38.76
CA GLN A 124 -8.35 -24.63 -38.24
C GLN A 124 -7.00 -24.21 -37.68
N ILE A 125 -6.70 -24.62 -36.44
CA ILE A 125 -5.47 -24.27 -35.72
C ILE A 125 -4.21 -24.66 -36.53
N ALA A 126 -4.20 -25.83 -37.18
CA ALA A 126 -3.07 -26.28 -37.99
C ALA A 126 -2.75 -25.31 -39.13
N TYR A 127 -3.76 -24.79 -39.84
CA TYR A 127 -3.58 -23.81 -40.91
C TYR A 127 -3.10 -22.45 -40.37
N VAL A 128 -3.60 -22.04 -39.20
CA VAL A 128 -3.16 -20.82 -38.52
C VAL A 128 -1.69 -20.92 -38.12
N LEU A 129 -1.25 -22.04 -37.57
CA LEU A 129 0.14 -22.24 -37.16
C LEU A 129 1.11 -22.38 -38.34
N ASN A 130 0.67 -22.98 -39.45
CA ASN A 130 1.47 -23.12 -40.67
C ASN A 130 1.59 -21.81 -41.47
N ASN A 131 0.83 -20.77 -41.12
CA ASN A 131 0.95 -19.48 -41.78
C ASN A 131 2.18 -18.73 -41.27
N GLU A 132 3.21 -18.60 -42.11
CA GLU A 132 4.46 -17.89 -41.79
C GLU A 132 4.23 -16.46 -41.28
N ARG A 133 3.15 -15.79 -41.70
CA ARG A 133 2.84 -14.44 -41.23
C ARG A 133 2.60 -14.38 -39.72
N ASN A 134 2.08 -15.46 -39.12
CA ASN A 134 1.75 -15.50 -37.70
C ASN A 134 3.00 -15.66 -36.82
N SER A 135 4.12 -16.14 -37.35
CA SER A 135 5.39 -16.21 -36.63
C SER A 135 6.18 -14.88 -36.67
N LYS A 136 5.78 -13.94 -37.55
CA LYS A 136 6.37 -12.59 -37.64
C LYS A 136 5.79 -11.69 -36.53
N THR A 137 6.63 -11.34 -35.57
CA THR A 137 6.37 -10.35 -34.53
C THR A 137 7.42 -9.25 -34.61
N MET A 138 7.21 -8.12 -33.93
CA MET A 138 8.22 -7.07 -33.83
C MET A 138 9.57 -7.59 -33.32
N LEU A 139 9.54 -8.57 -32.40
CA LEU A 139 10.73 -9.17 -31.79
C LEU A 139 11.41 -10.18 -32.72
N THR A 140 10.67 -11.10 -33.35
CA THR A 140 11.27 -12.04 -34.29
C THR A 140 11.83 -11.34 -35.53
N GLN A 141 11.19 -10.25 -35.94
CA GLN A 141 11.65 -9.43 -37.05
C GLN A 141 12.79 -8.47 -36.67
N PHE A 142 12.98 -8.19 -35.38
CA PHE A 142 14.19 -7.50 -34.92
C PHE A 142 15.43 -8.40 -35.10
N PHE A 143 15.32 -9.69 -34.81
CA PHE A 143 16.41 -10.65 -35.10
C PHE A 143 16.68 -10.77 -36.60
N ALA A 144 15.63 -10.89 -37.41
CA ALA A 144 15.75 -10.89 -38.87
C ALA A 144 16.36 -9.59 -39.41
N LEU A 145 16.02 -8.43 -38.81
CA LEU A 145 16.62 -7.14 -39.14
C LEU A 145 18.13 -7.14 -38.86
N ASN A 146 18.55 -7.63 -37.69
CA ASN A 146 19.97 -7.71 -37.35
C ASN A 146 20.75 -8.67 -38.25
N LEU A 147 20.10 -9.72 -38.78
CA LEU A 147 20.72 -10.59 -39.79
C LEU A 147 20.98 -9.84 -41.10
N ARG A 148 19.98 -9.13 -41.63
CA ARG A 148 20.04 -8.48 -42.95
C ARG A 148 20.77 -7.14 -42.97
N ASP A 149 20.72 -6.38 -41.88
CA ASP A 149 21.26 -5.02 -41.80
C ASP A 149 22.31 -4.91 -40.67
N PRO A 150 23.61 -4.85 -41.01
CA PRO A 150 24.68 -4.64 -40.04
C PRO A 150 24.55 -3.35 -39.24
N HIS A 151 23.88 -2.32 -39.76
CA HIS A 151 23.69 -1.06 -39.06
C HIS A 151 22.72 -1.22 -37.89
N ALA A 152 21.70 -2.07 -38.02
CA ALA A 152 20.74 -2.35 -36.95
C ALA A 152 21.41 -2.99 -35.71
N ARG A 153 22.53 -3.70 -35.91
CA ARG A 153 23.27 -4.38 -34.84
C ARG A 153 23.86 -3.45 -33.79
N LYS A 154 23.95 -2.15 -34.09
CA LYS A 154 24.42 -1.12 -33.15
C LYS A 154 23.40 -0.80 -32.06
N TYR A 155 22.13 -1.18 -32.26
CA TYR A 155 21.03 -0.72 -31.42
C TYR A 155 20.45 -1.84 -30.57
N MET A 156 20.02 -1.48 -29.36
CA MET A 156 19.22 -2.33 -28.49
C MET A 156 17.78 -2.39 -28.99
N TYR A 157 17.02 -3.42 -28.62
CA TYR A 157 15.64 -3.58 -29.11
C TYR A 157 14.77 -2.33 -28.81
N ARG A 158 14.98 -1.71 -27.65
CA ARG A 158 14.30 -0.47 -27.23
C ARG A 158 14.61 0.75 -28.12
N GLU A 159 15.78 0.78 -28.75
CA GLU A 159 16.27 1.90 -29.56
C GLU A 159 15.90 1.75 -31.02
N ILE A 160 15.51 0.55 -31.48
CA ILE A 160 15.13 0.30 -32.88
C ILE A 160 14.08 1.28 -33.40
N PRO A 161 13.02 1.63 -32.66
CA PRO A 161 12.05 2.63 -33.13
C PRO A 161 12.64 4.02 -33.40
N GLU A 162 13.80 4.38 -32.85
CA GLU A 162 14.48 5.65 -33.12
C GLU A 162 15.02 5.70 -34.56
N HIS A 163 15.44 4.54 -35.09
CA HIS A 163 16.11 4.43 -36.40
C HIS A 163 15.29 3.71 -37.47
N TYR A 164 14.33 2.88 -37.06
CA TYR A 164 13.50 2.06 -37.92
C TYR A 164 12.01 2.28 -37.60
N CYS A 165 11.14 2.04 -38.59
CA CYS A 165 9.70 2.05 -38.43
C CYS A 165 9.13 0.67 -38.73
N TRP A 166 8.16 0.26 -37.90
CA TRP A 166 7.45 -0.99 -38.10
C TRP A 166 6.40 -0.85 -39.21
N ASN A 167 6.52 -1.63 -40.27
CA ASN A 167 5.53 -1.73 -41.32
C ASN A 167 4.55 -2.87 -41.01
N LYS A 168 3.32 -2.51 -40.63
CA LYS A 168 2.26 -3.49 -40.29
C LYS A 168 1.76 -4.30 -41.49
N ARG A 169 1.92 -3.81 -42.72
CA ARG A 169 1.47 -4.55 -43.92
C ARG A 169 2.43 -5.69 -44.20
N ASP A 170 3.71 -5.37 -44.25
CA ASP A 170 4.78 -6.32 -44.59
C ASP A 170 5.24 -7.13 -43.37
N MET A 171 4.90 -6.67 -42.16
CA MET A 171 5.34 -7.21 -40.87
C MET A 171 6.87 -7.17 -40.74
N GLU A 172 7.48 -6.02 -41.08
CA GLU A 172 8.93 -5.86 -41.13
C GLU A 172 9.38 -4.46 -40.66
N TRP A 173 10.66 -4.35 -40.26
CA TRP A 173 11.29 -3.09 -39.87
C TRP A 173 11.99 -2.40 -41.04
N HIS A 174 11.55 -1.19 -41.41
CA HIS A 174 12.17 -0.41 -42.49
C HIS A 174 12.93 0.78 -41.92
N HIS A 175 13.95 1.28 -42.63
CA HIS A 175 14.64 2.50 -42.22
C HIS A 175 13.67 3.67 -42.08
N ARG A 176 13.79 4.39 -40.97
CA ARG A 176 12.98 5.56 -40.69
C ARG A 176 13.43 6.71 -41.59
N ARG A 177 12.50 7.23 -42.38
CA ARG A 177 12.71 8.43 -43.24
C ARG A 177 12.33 9.74 -42.54
N SER A 178 11.66 9.67 -41.39
CA SER A 178 11.19 10.84 -40.64
C SER A 178 12.22 11.28 -39.59
N THR A 179 12.39 12.59 -39.40
CA THR A 179 13.25 13.18 -38.37
C THR A 179 12.57 13.27 -36.98
N ARG A 180 11.32 12.81 -36.84
CA ARG A 180 10.60 12.85 -35.56
C ARG A 180 11.18 11.84 -34.58
N LYS A 181 11.48 12.30 -33.35
CA LYS A 181 11.92 11.44 -32.24
C LYS A 181 10.80 10.47 -31.84
N VAL A 182 11.12 9.17 -31.83
CA VAL A 182 10.22 8.09 -31.39
C VAL A 182 10.98 7.22 -30.41
N ILE A 183 10.44 7.03 -29.21
CA ILE A 183 11.05 6.18 -28.17
C ILE A 183 10.40 4.80 -28.21
N GLY A 184 11.22 3.75 -28.25
CA GLY A 184 10.72 2.40 -28.01
C GLY A 184 10.44 2.16 -26.53
N ARG A 185 9.33 1.50 -26.23
CA ARG A 185 8.98 1.05 -24.89
C ARG A 185 8.61 -0.42 -24.92
N ILE A 186 9.50 -1.26 -24.41
CA ILE A 186 9.19 -2.68 -24.17
C ILE A 186 8.13 -2.76 -23.07
N TYR A 187 7.14 -3.63 -23.25
CA TYR A 187 6.13 -3.89 -22.22
C TYR A 187 6.78 -4.20 -20.87
N THR A 188 6.17 -3.71 -19.78
CA THR A 188 6.59 -4.06 -18.43
C THR A 188 6.38 -5.56 -18.24
N VAL A 189 7.39 -6.23 -17.69
CA VAL A 189 7.34 -7.64 -17.29
C VAL A 189 7.69 -7.67 -15.81
N SER A 190 6.88 -8.35 -15.00
CA SER A 190 7.14 -8.51 -13.57
C SER A 190 8.24 -9.56 -13.35
N PRO A 191 9.10 -9.44 -12.32
CA PRO A 191 10.02 -10.51 -11.93
C PRO A 191 9.32 -11.87 -11.71
N SER A 192 8.07 -11.86 -11.25
CA SER A 192 7.24 -13.06 -11.10
C SER A 192 6.91 -13.78 -12.41
N GLU A 193 7.08 -13.14 -13.58
CA GLU A 193 6.92 -13.79 -14.90
C GLU A 193 8.17 -14.61 -15.32
N GLY A 194 9.15 -14.78 -14.42
CA GLY A 194 10.28 -15.71 -14.58
C GLY A 194 11.19 -15.36 -15.76
N ASP A 195 11.50 -16.33 -16.62
CA ASP A 195 12.50 -16.19 -17.69
C ASP A 195 12.20 -15.06 -18.69
N LYS A 196 10.93 -14.65 -18.79
CA LYS A 196 10.50 -13.51 -19.63
C LYS A 196 11.00 -12.17 -19.08
N PHE A 197 11.16 -12.04 -17.76
CA PHE A 197 11.73 -10.85 -17.12
C PHE A 197 13.19 -10.67 -17.51
N TYR A 198 13.97 -11.75 -17.43
CA TYR A 198 15.38 -11.74 -17.79
C TYR A 198 15.59 -11.54 -19.30
N LEU A 199 14.70 -12.08 -20.15
CA LEU A 199 14.69 -11.75 -21.57
C LEU A 199 14.48 -10.24 -21.82
N ARG A 200 13.58 -9.59 -21.08
CA ARG A 200 13.37 -8.14 -21.18
C ARG A 200 14.62 -7.37 -20.81
N LEU A 201 15.30 -7.79 -19.75
CA LEU A 201 16.56 -7.22 -19.29
C LEU A 201 17.63 -7.34 -20.38
N LEU A 202 17.85 -8.54 -20.92
CA LEU A 202 18.78 -8.78 -22.01
C LEU A 202 18.48 -7.92 -23.24
N LEU A 203 17.22 -7.84 -23.69
CA LEU A 203 16.81 -7.00 -24.81
C LEU A 203 16.96 -5.49 -24.56
N SER A 204 17.13 -5.09 -23.29
CA SER A 204 17.35 -3.70 -22.89
C SER A 204 18.83 -3.33 -22.79
N HIS A 205 19.75 -4.29 -22.85
CA HIS A 205 21.19 -4.08 -22.66
C HIS A 205 22.07 -4.72 -23.74
N VAL A 206 21.56 -5.69 -24.51
CA VAL A 206 22.29 -6.39 -25.56
C VAL A 206 21.93 -5.83 -26.93
N THR A 207 22.94 -5.50 -27.73
CA THR A 207 22.81 -5.01 -29.09
C THR A 207 22.99 -6.14 -30.12
N GLY A 208 22.32 -5.99 -31.25
CA GLY A 208 22.49 -6.85 -32.43
C GLY A 208 22.23 -8.35 -32.31
N PRO A 209 21.33 -8.86 -31.44
CA PRO A 209 21.01 -10.29 -31.45
C PRO A 209 20.41 -10.71 -32.78
N THR A 210 20.94 -11.78 -33.37
CA THR A 210 20.48 -12.33 -34.66
C THR A 210 19.55 -13.52 -34.51
N ILE A 211 19.60 -14.19 -33.35
CA ILE A 211 18.81 -15.38 -32.97
C ILE A 211 18.63 -15.39 -31.44
N TRP A 212 17.78 -16.27 -30.92
CA TRP A 212 17.54 -16.39 -29.48
C TRP A 212 18.78 -16.86 -28.72
N GLU A 213 19.54 -17.78 -29.30
CA GLU A 213 20.75 -18.38 -28.74
C GLU A 213 21.86 -17.34 -28.52
N TYR A 214 21.85 -16.24 -29.29
CA TYR A 214 22.75 -15.12 -29.08
C TYR A 214 22.54 -14.47 -27.71
N LEU A 215 21.27 -14.33 -27.28
CA LEU A 215 20.93 -13.79 -25.97
C LEU A 215 21.25 -14.77 -24.84
N LEU A 216 21.42 -16.06 -25.14
CA LEU A 216 21.79 -17.12 -24.21
C LEU A 216 23.30 -17.37 -24.14
N THR A 217 24.10 -16.75 -25.01
CA THR A 217 25.55 -17.04 -25.10
C THR A 217 26.37 -15.83 -24.70
N ASN A 218 27.26 -15.94 -23.72
CA ASN A 218 28.21 -14.90 -23.33
C ASN A 218 29.63 -15.47 -23.29
N ASN A 219 30.61 -14.78 -23.88
CA ASN A 219 32.02 -15.21 -23.88
C ASN A 219 32.27 -16.68 -24.30
N GLY A 220 31.45 -17.23 -25.19
CA GLY A 220 31.55 -18.62 -25.66
C GLY A 220 30.85 -19.67 -24.78
N MET A 221 30.27 -19.28 -23.64
CA MET A 221 29.42 -20.14 -22.81
C MET A 221 27.95 -19.95 -23.17
N THR A 222 27.24 -21.04 -23.46
CA THR A 222 25.81 -21.04 -23.75
C THR A 222 25.02 -21.53 -22.54
N PHE A 223 24.04 -20.74 -22.11
CA PHE A 223 23.18 -21.02 -20.97
C PHE A 223 21.81 -21.58 -21.40
N SER A 224 21.17 -22.37 -20.54
CA SER A 224 19.86 -22.98 -20.83
C SER A 224 18.67 -22.04 -20.62
N ILE A 225 18.84 -20.96 -19.85
CA ILE A 225 17.79 -20.00 -19.48
C ILE A 225 18.34 -18.56 -19.53
N PHE A 226 17.48 -17.58 -19.78
CA PHE A 226 17.86 -16.17 -19.87
C PHE A 226 18.37 -15.60 -18.54
N LYS A 227 17.88 -16.12 -17.39
CA LYS A 227 18.36 -15.72 -16.05
C LYS A 227 19.88 -15.85 -15.92
N LYS A 228 20.43 -17.05 -16.16
CA LYS A 228 21.88 -17.32 -16.06
C LYS A 228 22.70 -16.47 -17.02
N SER A 229 22.17 -16.26 -18.21
CA SER A 229 22.80 -15.41 -19.24
C SER A 229 22.86 -13.93 -18.83
N ALA A 230 21.88 -13.46 -18.06
CA ALA A 230 21.86 -12.11 -17.50
C ALA A 230 22.75 -11.97 -16.25
N GLU A 231 22.79 -13.01 -15.40
CA GLU A 231 23.72 -13.13 -14.26
C GLU A 231 25.17 -13.05 -14.71
N ASP A 232 25.57 -13.87 -15.69
CA ASP A 232 26.94 -13.93 -16.20
C ASP A 232 27.39 -12.61 -16.87
N ARG A 233 26.42 -11.84 -17.39
CA ARG A 233 26.66 -10.49 -17.93
C ARG A 233 26.72 -9.39 -16.86
N GLY A 234 26.47 -9.71 -15.59
CA GLY A 234 26.43 -8.75 -14.50
C GLY A 234 25.24 -7.78 -14.59
N PHE A 235 24.14 -8.18 -15.22
CA PHE A 235 22.93 -7.35 -15.31
C PHE A 235 21.99 -7.49 -14.10
N LEU A 236 22.22 -8.48 -13.25
CA LEU A 236 21.54 -8.60 -11.96
C LEU A 236 22.39 -7.94 -10.87
N GLU A 237 21.73 -7.23 -9.96
CA GLU A 237 22.39 -6.77 -8.74
C GLU A 237 22.89 -7.99 -7.97
N THR A 238 24.15 -7.94 -7.54
CA THR A 238 24.72 -8.99 -6.70
C THR A 238 24.17 -8.83 -5.29
N ASP A 239 23.96 -9.95 -4.58
CA ASP A 239 23.52 -9.94 -3.19
C ASP A 239 24.59 -9.37 -2.23
N HIS A 240 25.65 -8.71 -2.73
CA HIS A 240 26.74 -8.17 -1.92
C HIS A 240 26.24 -7.09 -0.95
N SER A 241 25.40 -6.17 -1.40
CA SER A 241 24.81 -5.14 -0.54
C SER A 241 23.83 -5.73 0.48
N ILE A 242 23.10 -6.79 0.09
CA ILE A 242 22.20 -7.54 0.97
C ILE A 242 23.01 -8.25 2.07
N ARG A 243 24.10 -8.91 1.67
CA ARG A 243 25.03 -9.58 2.56
C ARG A 243 25.71 -8.60 3.50
N ASP A 244 26.25 -7.49 3.00
CA ASP A 244 26.88 -6.45 3.82
C ASP A 244 25.90 -5.86 4.85
N CYS A 245 24.65 -5.63 4.44
CA CYS A 245 23.58 -5.20 5.34
C CYS A 245 23.31 -6.23 6.45
N LEU A 246 23.22 -7.52 6.09
CA LEU A 246 23.02 -8.58 7.07
C LEU A 246 24.23 -8.72 7.99
N VAL A 247 25.47 -8.64 7.49
CA VAL A 247 26.70 -8.63 8.29
C VAL A 247 26.69 -7.47 9.28
N GLU A 248 26.34 -6.25 8.85
CA GLU A 248 26.26 -5.09 9.74
C GLU A 248 25.24 -5.34 10.87
N VAL A 249 24.07 -5.89 10.55
CA VAL A 249 23.03 -6.14 11.56
C VAL A 249 23.36 -7.30 12.50
N THR A 250 24.13 -8.30 12.07
CA THR A 250 24.61 -9.36 12.97
C THR A 250 25.49 -8.81 14.10
N SER A 251 26.19 -7.69 13.88
CA SER A 251 27.01 -7.04 14.92
C SER A 251 26.18 -6.51 16.10
N LEU A 252 24.89 -6.23 15.88
CA LEU A 252 23.97 -5.71 16.89
C LEU A 252 23.41 -6.80 17.82
N ARG A 253 23.62 -8.09 17.51
CA ARG A 253 23.17 -9.25 18.30
C ARG A 253 21.69 -9.22 18.71
N MET A 254 20.81 -8.99 17.73
CA MET A 254 19.35 -9.01 17.93
C MET A 254 18.69 -10.03 16.98
N PRO A 255 18.66 -11.33 17.33
CA PRO A 255 18.25 -12.40 16.42
C PRO A 255 16.82 -12.25 15.89
N TYR A 256 15.86 -11.83 16.73
CA TYR A 256 14.49 -11.54 16.29
C TYR A 256 14.42 -10.44 15.22
N SER A 257 15.15 -9.33 15.41
CA SER A 257 15.23 -8.24 14.43
C SER A 257 15.90 -8.71 13.13
N LEU A 258 16.92 -9.57 13.24
CA LEU A 258 17.59 -10.17 12.08
C LEU A 258 16.63 -11.07 11.29
N ARG A 259 15.80 -11.89 11.95
CA ARG A 259 14.75 -12.70 11.30
C ARG A 259 13.75 -11.83 10.53
N ARG A 260 13.33 -10.70 11.11
CA ARG A 260 12.45 -9.73 10.43
C ARG A 260 13.11 -9.07 9.21
N LEU A 261 14.38 -8.70 9.33
CA LEU A 261 15.13 -8.13 8.23
C LEU A 261 15.31 -9.15 7.11
N PHE A 262 15.66 -10.39 7.44
CA PHE A 262 15.79 -11.49 6.49
C PHE A 262 14.51 -11.68 5.67
N VAL A 263 13.35 -11.73 6.33
CA VAL A 263 12.04 -11.81 5.64
C VAL A 263 11.76 -10.58 4.78
N THR A 264 12.14 -9.38 5.25
CA THR A 264 11.99 -8.14 4.46
C THR A 264 12.83 -8.21 3.18
N ILE A 265 14.07 -8.69 3.27
CA ILE A 265 14.94 -8.91 2.11
C ILE A 265 14.33 -9.91 1.14
N LEU A 266 13.83 -11.05 1.63
CA LEU A 266 13.16 -12.04 0.77
C LEU A 266 11.96 -11.47 0.01
N ILE A 267 11.20 -10.56 0.64
CA ILE A 267 9.98 -10.00 0.04
C ILE A 267 10.30 -8.87 -0.94
N PHE A 268 11.23 -7.98 -0.59
CA PHE A 268 11.39 -6.69 -1.28
C PHE A 268 12.68 -6.56 -2.09
N CYS A 269 13.69 -7.37 -1.80
CA CYS A 269 15.00 -7.27 -2.44
C CYS A 269 15.25 -8.37 -3.48
N GLU A 270 14.36 -9.37 -3.59
CA GLU A 270 14.45 -10.49 -4.54
C GLU A 270 15.87 -11.08 -4.67
N PRO A 271 16.49 -11.53 -3.56
CA PRO A 271 17.88 -12.00 -3.56
C PRO A 271 18.10 -13.13 -4.56
N THR A 272 19.26 -13.10 -5.22
CA THR A 272 19.65 -14.06 -6.24
C THR A 272 20.04 -15.42 -5.67
N ASP A 273 20.65 -15.47 -4.47
CA ASP A 273 21.06 -16.69 -3.76
C ASP A 273 20.50 -16.79 -2.33
N VAL A 274 19.20 -17.11 -2.24
CA VAL A 274 18.49 -17.30 -0.96
C VAL A 274 19.14 -18.40 -0.10
N ARG A 275 19.59 -19.49 -0.72
CA ARG A 275 20.18 -20.63 0.00
C ARG A 275 21.52 -20.27 0.60
N GLY A 276 22.35 -19.52 -0.13
CA GLY A 276 23.61 -18.97 0.37
C GLY A 276 23.39 -18.06 1.58
N LEU A 277 22.46 -17.11 1.49
CA LEU A 277 22.11 -16.21 2.60
C LEU A 277 21.57 -16.98 3.81
N TRP A 278 20.71 -17.98 3.60
CA TRP A 278 20.22 -18.84 4.68
C TRP A 278 21.39 -19.53 5.41
N ASN A 279 22.27 -20.20 4.67
CA ASN A 279 23.38 -20.95 5.24
C ASN A 279 24.35 -20.05 6.02
N GLU A 280 24.63 -18.85 5.52
CA GLU A 280 25.54 -17.90 6.16
C GLU A 280 24.96 -17.30 7.44
N PHE A 281 23.68 -16.90 7.44
CA PHE A 281 23.08 -16.16 8.56
C PHE A 281 22.28 -17.03 9.53
N PHE A 282 22.16 -18.34 9.29
CA PHE A 282 21.39 -19.27 10.12
C PHE A 282 21.76 -19.18 11.61
N THR A 283 23.04 -19.30 11.94
CA THR A 283 23.53 -19.33 13.33
C THR A 283 23.22 -18.04 14.09
N HIS A 284 23.20 -16.91 13.38
CA HIS A 284 22.89 -15.60 13.95
C HIS A 284 21.39 -15.40 14.19
N MET A 285 20.55 -16.03 13.37
CA MET A 285 19.08 -15.95 13.51
C MET A 285 18.53 -16.81 14.65
N VAL A 286 19.29 -17.81 15.12
CA VAL A 286 18.88 -18.77 16.17
C VAL A 286 19.62 -18.58 17.51
N GLU A 287 20.47 -17.56 17.62
CA GLU A 287 21.31 -17.34 18.81
C GLU A 287 20.47 -17.20 20.09
N ASP A 288 19.28 -16.59 20.02
CA ASP A 288 18.34 -16.44 21.13
C ASP A 288 17.63 -17.74 21.52
N TYR A 289 17.49 -18.70 20.60
CA TYR A 289 16.91 -20.01 20.89
C TYR A 289 17.86 -20.88 21.72
N GLN A 290 19.18 -20.77 21.47
CA GLN A 290 20.19 -21.56 22.17
C GLN A 290 20.37 -21.15 23.65
N ILE A 291 20.15 -19.88 23.97
CA ILE A 291 20.22 -19.37 25.36
C ILE A 291 19.04 -19.89 26.19
N ALA A 292 17.92 -20.20 25.55
CA ALA A 292 16.68 -20.57 26.23
C ALA A 292 16.57 -22.07 26.58
N ASN A 293 17.27 -22.99 25.90
CA ASN A 293 17.16 -24.44 26.13
C ASN A 293 18.37 -25.23 25.55
N ASN A 294 18.75 -26.36 26.19
CA ASN A 294 19.70 -27.36 25.65
C ASN A 294 19.06 -28.15 24.49
N VAL A 295 18.92 -27.53 23.32
CA VAL A 295 18.14 -28.03 22.19
C VAL A 295 19.05 -28.64 21.09
N VAL A 296 18.57 -29.70 20.44
CA VAL A 296 19.22 -30.37 19.30
C VAL A 296 19.11 -29.50 18.03
N GLU A 297 20.12 -29.50 17.16
CA GLU A 297 20.20 -28.65 15.96
C GLU A 297 18.98 -28.75 15.02
N SER A 298 18.36 -29.94 14.92
CA SER A 298 17.14 -30.16 14.12
C SER A 298 15.93 -29.36 14.61
N ASP A 299 15.85 -29.10 15.91
CA ASP A 299 14.74 -28.35 16.50
C ASP A 299 14.93 -26.84 16.29
N LEU A 300 16.18 -26.34 16.26
CA LEU A 300 16.49 -24.94 15.93
C LEU A 300 16.06 -24.58 14.51
N THR A 301 16.33 -25.47 13.55
CA THR A 301 15.87 -25.30 12.17
C THR A 301 14.35 -25.20 12.09
N ASN A 302 13.63 -26.07 12.80
CA ASN A 302 12.17 -26.07 12.79
C ASN A 302 11.59 -24.80 13.45
N MET A 303 12.17 -24.36 14.57
CA MET A 303 11.77 -23.12 15.24
C MET A 303 11.99 -21.90 14.35
N LEU A 304 13.16 -21.81 13.69
CA LEU A 304 13.45 -20.71 12.78
C LEU A 304 12.48 -20.70 11.59
N LEU A 305 12.27 -21.85 10.95
CA LEU A 305 11.37 -21.95 9.80
C LEU A 305 9.93 -21.58 10.18
N LYS A 306 9.47 -21.94 11.38
CA LYS A 306 8.13 -21.55 11.88
C LYS A 306 8.01 -20.03 11.99
N ASP A 307 8.98 -19.38 12.64
CA ASP A 307 8.96 -17.93 12.84
C ASP A 307 9.07 -17.16 11.52
N LEU A 308 9.92 -17.61 10.60
CA LEU A 308 10.00 -17.04 9.26
C LEU A 308 8.69 -17.24 8.47
N ASN A 309 8.05 -18.41 8.60
CA ASN A 309 6.77 -18.67 7.94
C ASN A 309 5.65 -17.76 8.47
N GLU A 310 5.60 -17.51 9.78
CA GLU A 310 4.64 -16.57 10.37
C GLU A 310 4.83 -15.15 9.82
N LEU A 311 6.09 -14.68 9.74
CA LEU A 311 6.43 -13.38 9.16
C LEU A 311 6.11 -13.29 7.66
N LEU A 312 6.39 -14.35 6.89
CA LEU A 312 6.06 -14.42 5.45
C LEU A 312 4.54 -14.44 5.20
N ASN A 313 3.78 -15.14 6.05
CA ASN A 313 2.32 -15.22 5.95
C ASN A 313 1.66 -13.85 6.13
N LEU A 314 2.27 -12.92 6.87
CA LEU A 314 1.79 -11.53 6.97
C LEU A 314 1.77 -10.80 5.62
N HIS A 315 2.60 -11.24 4.68
CA HIS A 315 2.73 -10.70 3.33
C HIS A 315 2.11 -11.61 2.25
N GLY A 316 1.37 -12.66 2.66
CA GLY A 316 0.74 -13.60 1.73
C GLY A 316 1.74 -14.49 1.00
N LYS A 317 2.94 -14.67 1.55
CA LYS A 317 4.00 -15.54 1.06
C LYS A 317 4.18 -16.76 1.98
N LYS A 318 4.77 -17.83 1.47
CA LYS A 318 5.08 -19.05 2.22
C LYS A 318 6.58 -19.36 2.11
N ILE A 319 7.09 -20.17 3.04
CA ILE A 319 8.47 -20.73 2.96
C ILE A 319 8.71 -21.42 1.61
N GLU A 320 7.70 -22.13 1.10
CA GLU A 320 7.73 -22.84 -0.18
C GLU A 320 7.94 -21.93 -1.41
N ASP A 321 7.71 -20.62 -1.28
CA ASP A 321 7.93 -19.66 -2.36
C ASP A 321 9.42 -19.33 -2.57
N TYR A 322 10.30 -19.79 -1.66
CA TYR A 322 11.72 -19.46 -1.61
C TYR A 322 12.58 -20.74 -1.51
N ASP A 323 13.85 -20.66 -1.90
CA ASP A 323 14.81 -21.78 -1.76
C ASP A 323 15.30 -21.94 -0.31
N LEU A 324 14.36 -22.21 0.59
CA LEU A 324 14.58 -22.47 2.02
C LEU A 324 14.30 -23.96 2.34
N PRO A 325 14.79 -24.51 3.46
CA PRO A 325 14.42 -25.85 3.89
C PRO A 325 12.89 -25.98 4.15
N SER A 326 12.32 -27.15 3.86
CA SER A 326 10.89 -27.41 4.02
C SER A 326 10.51 -27.63 5.49
N LEU A 327 9.36 -27.09 5.91
CA LEU A 327 8.80 -27.32 7.25
C LEU A 327 8.33 -28.78 7.40
N PRO A 328 8.69 -29.51 8.49
CA PRO A 328 8.15 -30.84 8.74
C PRO A 328 6.65 -30.78 9.09
N PRO A 329 5.85 -31.77 8.67
CA PRO A 329 4.40 -31.78 8.82
C PRO A 329 3.87 -31.80 10.27
N ASN A 330 4.73 -32.07 11.27
CA ASN A 330 4.34 -32.23 12.68
C ASN A 330 4.79 -31.07 13.61
N ALA A 331 5.36 -29.98 13.10
CA ALA A 331 5.90 -28.88 13.92
C ALA A 331 4.85 -27.86 14.43
N ILE A 332 3.55 -28.15 14.30
CA ILE A 332 2.48 -27.28 14.82
C ILE A 332 2.27 -27.61 16.30
N ASP A 333 3.18 -27.14 17.14
CA ASP A 333 3.01 -27.28 18.58
C ASP A 333 1.92 -26.32 19.09
N ARG A 334 0.87 -26.89 19.71
CA ARG A 334 -0.35 -26.21 20.18
C ARG A 334 -0.20 -25.54 21.56
N GLY A 335 1.03 -25.42 22.08
CA GLY A 335 1.28 -24.98 23.47
C GLY A 335 2.13 -23.74 23.67
N ALA A 336 2.79 -23.20 22.63
CA ALA A 336 3.66 -22.03 22.80
C ALA A 336 2.83 -20.74 22.94
N VAL A 337 3.15 -19.92 23.96
CA VAL A 337 2.58 -18.57 24.11
C VAL A 337 2.96 -17.75 22.87
N PRO A 338 2.01 -17.22 22.10
CA PRO A 338 2.30 -16.45 20.90
C PRO A 338 3.30 -15.31 21.14
N SER A 339 4.22 -15.09 20.20
CA SER A 339 5.24 -14.04 20.25
C SER A 339 4.63 -12.65 20.51
N ILE A 340 3.47 -12.36 19.93
CA ILE A 340 2.74 -11.10 20.14
C ILE A 340 2.32 -10.88 21.61
N ILE A 341 2.14 -11.94 22.39
CA ILE A 341 1.83 -11.86 23.83
C ILE A 341 3.13 -11.63 24.62
N GLN A 342 4.20 -12.32 24.25
CA GLN A 342 5.52 -12.11 24.86
C GLN A 342 6.01 -10.67 24.65
N GLU A 343 5.85 -10.13 23.44
CA GLU A 343 6.17 -8.73 23.11
C GLU A 343 5.44 -7.74 24.03
N GLU A 344 4.16 -7.96 24.33
CA GLU A 344 3.37 -7.06 25.18
C GLU A 344 3.75 -7.17 26.67
N LEU A 345 4.13 -8.37 27.12
CA LEU A 345 4.63 -8.59 28.47
C LEU A 345 6.04 -8.02 28.68
N ALA A 346 6.83 -7.94 27.61
CA ALA A 346 8.19 -7.41 27.62
C ALA A 346 8.26 -5.87 27.49
N ILE A 347 7.12 -5.16 27.43
CA ILE A 347 7.14 -3.70 27.33
C ILE A 347 7.67 -3.10 28.63
N ASP A 348 8.81 -2.41 28.52
CA ASP A 348 9.42 -1.69 29.63
C ASP A 348 8.43 -0.69 30.26
N ILE A 349 8.43 -0.66 31.59
CA ILE A 349 7.62 0.26 32.39
C ILE A 349 8.55 1.40 32.83
N PRO A 350 8.37 2.64 32.34
CA PRO A 350 9.19 3.75 32.78
C PRO A 350 9.03 3.97 34.30
N ASN A 351 10.14 4.10 35.03
CA ASN A 351 10.11 4.32 36.48
C ASN A 351 9.28 5.56 36.86
N GLU A 352 9.34 6.61 36.04
CA GLU A 352 8.52 7.82 36.22
C GLU A 352 7.01 7.53 36.22
N ASP A 353 6.56 6.56 35.42
CA ASP A 353 5.15 6.17 35.33
C ASP A 353 4.74 5.32 36.55
N ILE A 354 5.66 4.55 37.16
CA ILE A 354 5.38 3.81 38.40
C ILE A 354 5.15 4.78 39.56
N GLU A 355 5.98 5.80 39.67
CA GLU A 355 5.88 6.84 40.72
C GLU A 355 4.72 7.82 40.48
N SER A 356 4.12 7.80 39.28
CA SER A 356 3.10 8.78 38.88
C SER A 356 1.79 8.70 39.68
N ILE A 357 1.49 7.54 40.30
CA ILE A 357 0.29 7.36 41.14
C ILE A 357 0.25 8.40 42.26
N ALA A 358 1.37 8.65 42.93
CA ALA A 358 1.45 9.62 44.02
C ALA A 358 1.30 11.09 43.55
N LYS A 359 1.41 11.33 42.24
CA LYS A 359 1.36 12.67 41.61
C LYS A 359 0.00 12.94 40.95
N LEU A 360 -0.95 12.01 40.98
CA LEU A 360 -2.30 12.23 40.46
C LEU A 360 -3.02 13.31 41.28
N ASN A 361 -3.71 14.23 40.60
CA ASN A 361 -4.61 15.15 41.27
C ASN A 361 -5.89 14.41 41.74
N ASN A 362 -6.75 15.10 42.50
CA ASN A 362 -7.94 14.49 43.09
C ASN A 362 -8.88 13.85 42.05
N ASP A 363 -9.15 14.54 40.94
CA ASP A 363 -10.07 14.04 39.90
C ASP A 363 -9.48 12.86 39.13
N GLN A 364 -8.18 12.92 38.82
CA GLN A 364 -7.44 11.82 38.22
C GLN A 364 -7.38 10.61 39.15
N MET A 365 -7.22 10.82 40.46
CA MET A 365 -7.20 9.75 41.46
C MET A 365 -8.58 9.08 41.58
N ILE A 366 -9.67 9.84 41.54
CA ILE A 366 -11.03 9.30 41.49
C ILE A 366 -11.22 8.44 40.23
N ALA A 367 -10.82 8.95 39.06
CA ALA A 367 -10.91 8.20 37.80
C ALA A 367 -10.05 6.94 37.84
N PHE A 368 -8.80 7.04 38.32
CA PHE A 368 -7.88 5.93 38.46
C PHE A 368 -8.47 4.82 39.33
N ASN A 369 -8.92 5.15 40.55
CA ASN A 369 -9.49 4.18 41.49
C ASN A 369 -10.75 3.53 40.94
N THR A 370 -11.62 4.30 40.28
CA THR A 370 -12.87 3.79 39.69
C THR A 370 -12.56 2.76 38.59
N ILE A 371 -11.66 3.09 37.69
CA ILE A 371 -11.27 2.22 36.56
C ILE A 371 -10.53 0.98 37.09
N MET A 372 -9.55 1.16 37.96
CA MET A 372 -8.77 0.05 38.52
C MET A 372 -9.64 -0.93 39.30
N ASN A 373 -10.64 -0.45 40.04
CA ASN A 373 -11.54 -1.34 40.78
C ASN A 373 -12.33 -2.26 39.83
N VAL A 374 -12.83 -1.72 38.70
CA VAL A 374 -13.53 -2.52 37.68
C VAL A 374 -12.60 -3.55 37.03
N ILE A 375 -11.36 -3.17 36.72
CA ILE A 375 -10.37 -4.08 36.11
C ILE A 375 -10.00 -5.21 37.08
N VAL A 376 -9.69 -4.88 38.35
CA VAL A 376 -9.29 -5.86 39.37
C VAL A 376 -10.42 -6.82 39.70
N GLN A 377 -11.67 -6.35 39.75
CA GLN A 377 -12.84 -7.20 39.93
C GLN A 377 -13.18 -8.05 38.69
N LYS A 378 -12.44 -7.90 37.59
CA LYS A 378 -12.69 -8.57 36.29
C LYS A 378 -14.09 -8.32 35.76
N HIS A 379 -14.62 -7.13 36.02
CA HIS A 379 -15.89 -6.68 35.47
C HIS A 379 -15.66 -6.00 34.10
N SER A 380 -16.68 -6.03 33.24
CA SER A 380 -16.68 -5.25 31.99
C SER A 380 -17.02 -3.80 32.26
N GLY A 381 -16.45 -2.86 31.50
CA GLY A 381 -16.77 -1.44 31.66
C GLY A 381 -16.31 -0.60 30.48
N VAL A 382 -17.07 0.44 30.15
CA VAL A 382 -16.69 1.43 29.13
C VAL A 382 -16.59 2.79 29.82
N PHE A 383 -15.39 3.36 29.80
CA PHE A 383 -15.08 4.64 30.43
C PHE A 383 -14.72 5.66 29.36
N PHE A 384 -15.19 6.89 29.55
CA PHE A 384 -14.77 8.03 28.75
C PHE A 384 -14.13 9.08 29.67
N VAL A 385 -12.82 9.28 29.54
CA VAL A 385 -12.06 10.29 30.27
C VAL A 385 -12.15 11.59 29.51
N ASP A 386 -13.05 12.47 29.95
CA ASP A 386 -13.20 13.81 29.39
C ASP A 386 -12.27 14.81 30.09
N GLY A 387 -11.74 15.74 29.31
CA GLY A 387 -10.88 16.80 29.80
C GLY A 387 -10.33 17.65 28.65
N PRO A 388 -10.21 18.98 28.83
CA PRO A 388 -9.52 19.85 27.86
C PRO A 388 -8.09 19.40 27.53
N GLY A 389 -7.52 19.98 26.47
CA GLY A 389 -6.09 19.80 26.19
C GLY A 389 -5.24 20.26 27.37
N GLY A 390 -4.20 19.50 27.73
CA GLY A 390 -3.28 19.85 28.82
C GLY A 390 -3.71 19.42 30.23
N THR A 391 -4.86 18.76 30.42
CA THR A 391 -5.32 18.32 31.75
C THR A 391 -4.74 16.98 32.23
N GLY A 392 -3.73 16.44 31.55
CA GLY A 392 -3.04 15.21 31.96
C GLY A 392 -3.81 13.91 31.72
N LYS A 393 -4.70 13.83 30.71
CA LYS A 393 -5.35 12.56 30.33
C LYS A 393 -4.33 11.46 30.00
N THR A 394 -3.34 11.79 29.18
CA THR A 394 -2.24 10.88 28.84
C THR A 394 -1.42 10.48 30.07
N PHE A 395 -1.25 11.40 31.04
CA PHE A 395 -0.61 11.10 32.31
C PHE A 395 -1.40 10.03 33.08
N LEU A 396 -2.73 10.20 33.22
CA LEU A 396 -3.60 9.19 33.82
C LEU A 396 -3.53 7.82 33.12
N TYR A 397 -3.52 7.79 31.78
CA TYR A 397 -3.39 6.54 31.02
C TYR A 397 -2.05 5.84 31.30
N ARG A 398 -0.95 6.60 31.35
CA ARG A 398 0.38 6.07 31.67
C ARG A 398 0.44 5.49 33.07
N THR A 399 -0.17 6.17 34.04
CA THR A 399 -0.29 5.68 35.41
C THR A 399 -1.09 4.37 35.49
N LEU A 400 -2.23 4.27 34.79
CA LEU A 400 -3.01 3.03 34.70
C LEU A 400 -2.21 1.89 34.08
N MET A 401 -1.53 2.15 32.95
CA MET A 401 -0.70 1.17 32.26
C MET A 401 0.43 0.66 33.15
N ALA A 402 1.15 1.55 33.83
CA ALA A 402 2.25 1.16 34.72
C ALA A 402 1.75 0.31 35.90
N SER A 403 0.60 0.66 36.48
CA SER A 403 0.01 -0.11 37.58
C SER A 403 -0.43 -1.52 37.16
N LEU A 404 -0.95 -1.68 35.94
CA LEU A 404 -1.38 -2.99 35.42
C LEU A 404 -0.19 -3.84 34.94
N ARG A 405 0.73 -3.25 34.18
CA ARG A 405 1.90 -3.97 33.66
C ARG A 405 2.84 -4.43 34.76
N SER A 406 2.98 -3.67 35.86
CA SER A 406 3.76 -4.10 37.03
C SER A 406 3.18 -5.34 37.74
N ARG A 407 1.92 -5.70 37.46
CA ARG A 407 1.26 -6.93 37.92
C ARG A 407 1.31 -8.06 36.88
N GLY A 408 2.04 -7.86 35.78
CA GLY A 408 2.09 -8.80 34.66
C GLY A 408 0.82 -8.81 33.81
N GLU A 409 -0.03 -7.79 33.90
CA GLU A 409 -1.25 -7.69 33.09
C GLU A 409 -0.99 -6.98 31.75
N ILE A 410 -1.69 -7.44 30.71
CA ILE A 410 -1.55 -6.90 29.35
C ILE A 410 -2.53 -5.74 29.15
N VAL A 411 -2.01 -4.60 28.72
CA VAL A 411 -2.78 -3.41 28.37
C VAL A 411 -2.59 -3.07 26.89
N LEU A 412 -3.67 -3.08 26.12
CA LEU A 412 -3.64 -2.70 24.71
C LEU A 412 -3.76 -1.18 24.59
N ALA A 413 -2.61 -0.51 24.55
CA ALA A 413 -2.52 0.92 24.34
C ALA A 413 -2.72 1.28 22.86
N THR A 414 -3.76 2.07 22.58
CA THR A 414 -4.07 2.53 21.23
C THR A 414 -4.38 4.02 21.18
N ALA A 415 -4.20 4.61 20.01
CA ALA A 415 -4.66 5.96 19.72
C ALA A 415 -5.19 6.09 18.29
N SER A 416 -5.91 7.18 18.00
CA SER A 416 -6.44 7.45 16.66
C SER A 416 -5.36 7.86 15.64
N SER A 417 -4.27 8.50 16.10
CA SER A 417 -3.13 8.92 15.26
C SER A 417 -1.82 8.28 15.71
N GLY A 418 -0.85 8.15 14.78
CA GLY A 418 0.47 7.61 15.10
C GLY A 418 1.24 8.45 16.14
N ILE A 419 1.13 9.77 16.05
CA ILE A 419 1.79 10.71 16.97
C ILE A 419 1.22 10.58 18.39
N ALA A 420 -0.09 10.42 18.54
CA ALA A 420 -0.70 10.18 19.85
C ALA A 420 -0.29 8.80 20.40
N ALA A 421 -0.21 7.78 19.54
CA ALA A 421 0.20 6.44 19.95
C ALA A 421 1.63 6.41 20.51
N THR A 422 2.56 7.21 19.99
CA THR A 422 3.94 7.26 20.50
C THR A 422 4.07 7.80 21.92
N LEU A 423 3.03 8.46 22.46
CA LEU A 423 3.03 8.96 23.84
C LEU A 423 2.70 7.87 24.87
N LEU A 424 2.17 6.73 24.42
CA LEU A 424 1.81 5.59 25.25
C LEU A 424 2.87 4.49 25.07
N PRO A 425 3.49 3.96 26.15
CA PRO A 425 4.45 2.86 26.04
C PRO A 425 3.83 1.62 25.36
N GLY A 426 4.42 1.17 24.25
CA GLY A 426 3.87 0.10 23.40
C GLY A 426 2.63 0.49 22.58
N GLY A 427 2.34 1.80 22.48
CA GLY A 427 1.19 2.32 21.77
C GLY A 427 1.22 2.04 20.27
N ARG A 428 0.06 1.70 19.70
CA ARG A 428 -0.14 1.56 18.25
C ARG A 428 -1.39 2.34 17.82
N THR A 429 -1.53 2.63 16.53
CA THR A 429 -2.81 3.18 16.05
C THR A 429 -3.92 2.13 16.19
N ALA A 430 -5.14 2.54 16.52
CA ALA A 430 -6.28 1.62 16.64
C ALA A 430 -6.54 0.83 15.35
N HIS A 431 -6.37 1.49 14.18
CA HIS A 431 -6.43 0.83 12.87
C HIS A 431 -5.40 -0.28 12.72
N SER A 432 -4.15 -0.05 13.15
CA SER A 432 -3.08 -1.05 13.08
C SER A 432 -3.31 -2.21 14.06
N ARG A 433 -3.63 -1.88 15.32
CA ARG A 433 -3.81 -2.86 16.40
C ARG A 433 -5.00 -3.78 16.13
N PHE A 434 -6.13 -3.20 15.72
CA PHE A 434 -7.38 -3.94 15.55
C PHE A 434 -7.72 -4.25 14.09
N LYS A 435 -6.84 -3.96 13.13
CA LYS A 435 -7.10 -4.19 11.70
C LYS A 435 -8.45 -3.60 11.25
N ILE A 436 -8.75 -2.37 11.70
CA ILE A 436 -9.98 -1.66 11.32
C ILE A 436 -9.90 -1.31 9.84
N PRO A 437 -10.90 -1.68 9.01
CA PRO A 437 -10.91 -1.32 7.59
C PRO A 437 -10.87 0.21 7.38
N ILE A 438 -10.12 0.65 6.36
CA ILE A 438 -10.06 2.07 5.98
C ILE A 438 -11.42 2.53 5.44
N ASP A 439 -12.02 1.72 4.57
CA ASP A 439 -13.37 1.94 4.03
C ASP A 439 -14.42 1.34 4.97
N ILE A 440 -14.85 2.14 5.96
CA ILE A 440 -15.74 1.68 7.03
C ILE A 440 -17.23 1.89 6.73
N GLN A 441 -17.97 0.79 6.66
CA GLN A 441 -19.44 0.74 6.56
C GLN A 441 -20.10 0.36 7.90
N PRO A 442 -21.39 0.66 8.13
CA PRO A 442 -22.08 0.36 9.38
C PRO A 442 -22.07 -1.12 9.80
N SER A 443 -21.98 -2.04 8.85
CA SER A 443 -21.91 -3.50 9.09
C SER A 443 -20.48 -4.05 9.16
N SER A 444 -19.46 -3.20 9.07
CA SER A 444 -18.06 -3.66 9.01
C SER A 444 -17.64 -4.35 10.30
N ILE A 445 -16.68 -5.25 10.16
CA ILE A 445 -15.93 -5.88 11.25
C ILE A 445 -14.43 -5.63 11.05
N CYS A 446 -13.68 -5.76 12.12
CA CYS A 446 -12.22 -5.74 12.11
C CYS A 446 -11.68 -6.97 11.38
N GLY A 447 -10.57 -6.81 10.63
CA GLY A 447 -9.89 -7.90 9.92
C GLY A 447 -9.12 -8.86 10.83
N ILE A 448 -9.68 -9.23 11.98
CA ILE A 448 -9.06 -10.11 12.98
C ILE A 448 -9.71 -11.49 12.89
N GLN A 449 -8.91 -12.51 12.58
CA GLN A 449 -9.40 -13.89 12.55
C GLN A 449 -9.38 -14.49 13.97
N LYS A 450 -10.50 -15.12 14.36
CA LYS A 450 -10.73 -15.66 15.71
C LYS A 450 -9.67 -16.65 16.21
N GLN A 451 -9.00 -17.36 15.31
CA GLN A 451 -7.99 -18.38 15.59
C GLN A 451 -6.54 -17.87 15.54
N LYS A 452 -6.31 -16.58 15.26
CA LYS A 452 -4.96 -16.00 15.18
C LYS A 452 -4.48 -15.46 16.52
N ASP A 453 -3.17 -15.26 16.63
CA ASP A 453 -2.50 -14.80 17.85
C ASP A 453 -2.99 -13.45 18.36
N LEU A 454 -3.35 -12.54 17.46
CA LEU A 454 -3.96 -11.26 17.83
C LEU A 454 -5.30 -11.44 18.57
N ALA A 455 -6.10 -12.44 18.19
CA ALA A 455 -7.33 -12.76 18.91
C ALA A 455 -7.03 -13.34 20.29
N ASN A 456 -5.98 -14.16 20.43
CA ASN A 456 -5.51 -14.65 21.73
C ASN A 456 -5.01 -13.51 22.62
N LEU A 457 -4.22 -12.59 22.08
CA LEU A 457 -3.77 -11.38 22.78
C LEU A 457 -4.95 -10.56 23.31
N ILE A 458 -5.96 -10.32 22.47
CA ILE A 458 -7.17 -9.60 22.86
C ILE A 458 -7.89 -10.32 24.01
N ARG A 459 -7.98 -11.66 23.97
CA ARG A 459 -8.61 -12.44 25.04
C ARG A 459 -7.89 -12.32 26.36
N VAL A 460 -6.55 -12.30 26.36
CA VAL A 460 -5.76 -12.21 27.60
C VAL A 460 -5.55 -10.77 28.09
N ALA A 461 -5.78 -9.75 27.25
CA ALA A 461 -5.67 -8.35 27.64
C ALA A 461 -6.67 -7.99 28.76
N ALA A 462 -6.17 -7.32 29.81
CA ALA A 462 -6.95 -6.85 30.94
C ALA A 462 -7.80 -5.62 30.58
N THR A 463 -7.22 -4.69 29.82
CA THR A 463 -7.92 -3.47 29.38
C THR A 463 -7.41 -2.98 28.03
N ILE A 464 -8.25 -2.20 27.36
CA ILE A 464 -7.94 -1.48 26.12
C ILE A 464 -8.00 0.02 26.42
N ILE A 465 -6.98 0.76 26.02
CA ILE A 465 -6.96 2.23 26.08
C ILE A 465 -7.00 2.76 24.65
N TRP A 466 -7.88 3.71 24.36
CA TRP A 466 -7.98 4.38 23.06
C TRP A 466 -7.95 5.90 23.25
N ASP A 467 -6.78 6.49 23.03
CA ASP A 467 -6.58 7.94 23.09
C ASP A 467 -6.99 8.63 21.77
N GLU A 468 -7.52 9.83 21.89
CA GLU A 468 -8.16 10.60 20.82
C GLU A 468 -9.27 9.83 20.08
N ALA A 469 -10.00 8.94 20.78
CA ALA A 469 -11.09 8.15 20.19
C ALA A 469 -12.15 9.00 19.45
N PRO A 470 -12.56 10.20 19.93
CA PRO A 470 -13.53 11.04 19.22
C PRO A 470 -13.11 11.51 17.82
N MET A 471 -11.82 11.44 17.48
CA MET A 471 -11.34 11.79 16.14
C MET A 471 -11.70 10.74 15.07
N THR A 472 -12.24 9.58 15.48
CA THR A 472 -12.55 8.47 14.58
C THR A 472 -14.03 8.38 14.26
N ASN A 473 -14.35 7.82 13.10
CA ASN A 473 -15.74 7.58 12.71
C ASN A 473 -16.38 6.61 13.71
N LYS A 474 -17.62 6.88 14.15
CA LYS A 474 -18.38 5.97 15.03
C LYS A 474 -18.40 4.52 14.54
N ASN A 475 -18.42 4.31 13.21
CA ASN A 475 -18.43 2.99 12.61
C ASN A 475 -17.16 2.19 12.94
N CYS A 476 -16.04 2.86 13.24
CA CYS A 476 -14.81 2.20 13.69
C CYS A 476 -14.97 1.62 15.09
N LEU A 477 -15.62 2.36 16.00
CA LEU A 477 -15.93 1.88 17.36
C LEU A 477 -16.94 0.74 17.32
N GLU A 478 -18.02 0.89 16.54
CA GLU A 478 -19.03 -0.15 16.37
C GLU A 478 -18.45 -1.43 15.71
N ALA A 479 -17.52 -1.28 14.76
CA ALA A 479 -16.83 -2.42 14.16
C ALA A 479 -15.91 -3.13 15.16
N LEU A 480 -15.20 -2.38 16.01
CA LEU A 480 -14.41 -2.96 17.09
C LEU A 480 -15.30 -3.71 18.08
N ASP A 481 -16.40 -3.10 18.53
CA ASP A 481 -17.37 -3.72 19.45
C ASP A 481 -17.86 -5.08 18.92
N ARG A 482 -18.40 -5.12 17.71
CA ARG A 482 -18.85 -6.37 17.06
C ARG A 482 -17.75 -7.42 16.99
N SER A 483 -16.54 -7.00 16.66
CA SER A 483 -15.40 -7.92 16.49
C SER A 483 -14.94 -8.50 17.83
N LEU A 484 -14.91 -7.68 18.89
CA LEU A 484 -14.55 -8.13 20.23
C LEU A 484 -15.61 -9.05 20.82
N GLN A 485 -16.90 -8.80 20.55
CA GLN A 485 -17.99 -9.69 20.95
C GLN A 485 -17.81 -11.09 20.33
N ASP A 486 -17.47 -11.18 19.05
CA ASP A 486 -17.18 -12.48 18.41
C ASP A 486 -15.89 -13.12 18.95
N ILE A 487 -14.78 -12.36 19.01
CA ILE A 487 -13.47 -12.88 19.46
C ILE A 487 -13.55 -13.45 20.88
N CYS A 488 -14.22 -12.73 21.78
CA CYS A 488 -14.37 -13.12 23.19
C CYS A 488 -15.58 -14.03 23.42
N SER A 489 -16.45 -14.21 22.41
CA SER A 489 -17.71 -14.96 22.52
C SER A 489 -18.56 -14.47 23.69
N ASN A 490 -18.65 -13.15 23.83
CA ASN A 490 -19.36 -12.45 24.89
C ASN A 490 -20.14 -11.27 24.30
N ASN A 491 -21.46 -11.23 24.46
CA ASN A 491 -22.32 -10.20 23.89
C ASN A 491 -22.35 -8.88 24.69
N ALA A 492 -21.62 -8.80 25.81
CA ALA A 492 -21.44 -7.54 26.51
C ALA A 492 -20.63 -6.56 25.64
N PRO A 493 -20.80 -5.23 25.84
CA PRO A 493 -20.04 -4.22 25.11
C PRO A 493 -18.55 -4.54 25.07
N PHE A 494 -17.97 -4.44 23.88
CA PHE A 494 -16.57 -4.73 23.55
C PHE A 494 -16.11 -6.13 23.99
N GLY A 495 -16.99 -7.13 23.91
CA GLY A 495 -16.66 -8.50 24.31
C GLY A 495 -16.47 -8.68 25.81
N GLY A 496 -17.05 -7.79 26.62
CA GLY A 496 -16.88 -7.77 28.07
C GLY A 496 -15.52 -7.25 28.54
N LYS A 497 -14.76 -6.59 27.67
CA LYS A 497 -13.50 -5.93 28.02
C LYS A 497 -13.73 -4.62 28.75
N VAL A 498 -12.71 -4.18 29.49
CA VAL A 498 -12.64 -2.80 29.95
C VAL A 498 -12.07 -1.96 28.82
N LEU A 499 -12.84 -0.98 28.35
CA LEU A 499 -12.43 -0.01 27.34
C LEU A 499 -12.38 1.38 27.96
N ILE A 500 -11.21 2.02 27.88
CA ILE A 500 -10.99 3.39 28.34
C ILE A 500 -10.74 4.25 27.11
N MET A 501 -11.65 5.17 26.85
CA MET A 501 -11.53 6.14 25.76
C MET A 501 -11.28 7.54 26.31
N GLY A 502 -10.66 8.39 25.52
CA GLY A 502 -10.74 9.83 25.76
C GLY A 502 -10.21 10.64 24.59
N GLY A 503 -10.25 11.95 24.72
CA GLY A 503 -9.86 12.91 23.69
C GLY A 503 -10.37 14.29 24.05
N GLY A 504 -9.85 15.34 23.39
CA GLY A 504 -10.33 16.70 23.63
C GLY A 504 -11.63 16.99 22.88
N GLY A 505 -12.73 17.30 23.59
CA GLY A 505 -14.03 17.66 23.00
C GLY A 505 -14.04 18.89 22.05
N GLY A 506 -12.90 19.56 21.83
CA GLY A 506 -12.71 20.65 20.87
C GLY A 506 -11.89 20.31 19.62
N GLY A 507 -11.38 19.08 19.49
CA GLY A 507 -10.55 18.65 18.36
C GLY A 507 -11.37 17.93 17.29
N PHE A 508 -11.37 18.48 16.07
CA PHE A 508 -11.80 17.84 14.81
C PHE A 508 -12.88 16.76 14.98
N SER A 509 -14.13 17.18 15.14
CA SER A 509 -15.23 16.27 14.77
C SER A 509 -15.05 15.92 13.30
N SER A 510 -14.96 14.62 13.03
CA SER A 510 -15.04 14.09 11.67
C SER A 510 -16.20 14.77 10.95
N SER A 511 -15.95 15.23 9.72
CA SER A 511 -16.88 15.93 8.84
C SER A 511 -18.21 15.18 8.68
N SER A 512 -19.11 15.33 9.65
CA SER A 512 -20.52 14.98 9.58
C SER A 512 -21.20 15.52 10.83
N SER A 513 -21.79 16.71 10.67
CA SER A 513 -23.05 17.11 11.29
C SER A 513 -23.15 17.02 12.82
N TYR A 514 -23.00 18.19 13.46
CA TYR A 514 -23.72 18.52 14.69
C TYR A 514 -25.18 18.08 14.57
N CYS A 515 -25.61 17.10 15.36
CA CYS A 515 -27.03 16.89 15.65
C CYS A 515 -27.21 16.91 17.16
N LYS A 516 -27.42 18.13 17.69
CA LYS A 516 -28.17 18.29 18.94
C LYS A 516 -29.57 17.75 18.69
N LYS A 517 -29.92 16.64 19.31
CA LYS A 517 -31.30 16.42 19.77
C LYS A 517 -31.25 15.97 21.21
N ARG A 518 -31.58 16.92 22.09
CA ARG A 518 -32.27 16.64 23.35
C ARG A 518 -33.53 15.85 22.99
N TYR A 519 -33.67 14.64 23.50
CA TYR A 519 -34.70 14.24 24.47
C TYR A 519 -34.26 12.93 25.11
#